data_AF-A0A936YXV4-F1
#
_entry.id   AF-A0A936YXV4-F1
#
_cell.length_a   1.000
_cell.length_b   1.000
_cell.length_c   1.000
_cell.angle_alpha   90.00
_cell.angle_beta   90.00
_cell.angle_gamma   90.00
#
_symmetry.space_group_name_H-M   'P 1'
#
loop_
_entity.id
_entity.type
_entity.pdbx_description
1 polymer ?
#
loop_
_entity_poly.entity_id
_entity_poly.type
_entity_poly.pdbx_seq_one_letter_code
_entity_poly.pdbx_strand_id
1 'polypeptide(L)' 'MLSALIYFGGSVPNLSSTDGGSEVDRRAIQLCWQDQARKSLEPSAARFVAATCEKLETEYMQKHGRRP' A
#
# COMPACT_ATOMS: atom_id res chain seq x y z
N MET A 1 -49.45 6.86 5.80
CA MET A 1 -49.17 5.43 5.57
C MET A 1 -49.26 5.15 4.08
N LEU A 2 -48.43 4.23 3.59
CA LEU A 2 -48.22 3.78 2.19
C LEU A 2 -47.13 4.50 1.36
N SER A 3 -45.90 4.05 1.59
CA SER A 3 -44.92 3.52 0.64
C SER A 3 -45.09 3.76 -0.88
N ALA A 4 -44.01 4.23 -1.51
CA ALA A 4 -43.57 3.78 -2.83
C ALA A 4 -42.05 4.01 -3.01
N LEU A 5 -41.26 3.00 -2.62
CA LEU A 5 -39.90 2.76 -3.08
C LEU A 5 -39.97 2.21 -4.51
N ILE A 6 -39.57 2.97 -5.53
CA ILE A 6 -39.14 2.45 -6.84
C ILE A 6 -38.00 3.35 -7.36
N TYR A 7 -36.73 2.92 -7.30
CA TYR A 7 -36.03 2.09 -8.31
C TYR A 7 -35.71 2.84 -9.62
N PHE A 8 -34.67 3.67 -9.59
CA PHE A 8 -33.74 3.92 -10.70
C PHE A 8 -32.35 4.08 -10.03
N GLY A 9 -31.49 3.06 -9.99
CA GLY A 9 -31.01 2.32 -11.15
C GLY A 9 -29.72 2.93 -11.74
N GLY A 10 -29.02 3.81 -11.00
CA GLY A 10 -27.70 4.30 -11.36
C GLY A 10 -26.60 3.40 -10.81
N SER A 11 -26.31 2.30 -11.49
CA SER A 11 -25.12 1.48 -11.26
C SER A 11 -23.89 2.35 -11.53
N VAL A 12 -23.28 2.92 -10.48
CA VAL A 12 -21.91 3.42 -10.60
C VAL A 12 -21.06 2.23 -11.03
N PRO A 13 -20.34 2.28 -12.17
CA PRO A 13 -19.37 1.26 -12.47
C PRO A 13 -18.32 1.29 -11.37
N ASN A 14 -18.43 0.35 -10.44
CA ASN A 14 -17.32 -0.11 -9.64
C ASN A 14 -16.40 -0.90 -10.59
N LEU A 15 -15.67 -0.19 -11.45
CA LEU A 15 -14.64 -0.78 -12.29
C LEU A 15 -13.31 -0.73 -11.55
N SER A 16 -13.22 -1.68 -10.63
CA SER A 16 -12.06 -2.51 -10.30
C SER A 16 -10.74 -2.19 -11.01
N SER A 17 -9.72 -1.95 -10.17
CA SER A 17 -8.48 -2.72 -10.16
C SER A 17 -7.72 -2.82 -11.49
N THR A 18 -6.93 -1.80 -11.81
CA THR A 18 -5.85 -1.95 -12.79
C THR A 18 -4.53 -1.80 -12.06
N ASP A 19 -3.85 -2.93 -11.81
CA ASP A 19 -2.41 -3.03 -11.45
C ASP A 19 -1.86 -2.12 -10.33
N GLY A 20 -2.71 -1.55 -9.49
CA GLY A 20 -2.28 -0.65 -8.41
C GLY A 20 -1.56 -1.35 -7.26
N GLY A 21 -1.72 -2.67 -7.12
CA GLY A 21 -1.16 -3.42 -5.99
C GLY A 21 0.36 -3.34 -5.94
N SER A 22 1.04 -3.66 -7.04
CA SER A 22 2.52 -3.59 -7.08
C SER A 22 3.03 -2.16 -6.96
N GLU A 23 2.35 -1.19 -7.57
CA GLU A 23 2.80 0.21 -7.51
C GLU A 23 2.63 0.81 -6.12
N VAL A 24 1.54 0.48 -5.43
CA VAL A 24 1.30 0.87 -4.03
C VAL A 24 2.31 0.22 -3.10
N ASP A 25 2.54 -1.09 -3.23
CA ASP A 25 3.49 -1.82 -2.40
C ASP A 25 4.93 -1.29 -2.61
N ARG A 26 5.32 -1.03 -3.87
CA ARG A 26 6.61 -0.43 -4.24
C ARG A 26 6.76 0.98 -3.66
N ARG A 27 5.72 1.81 -3.73
CA ARG A 27 5.70 3.15 -3.15
C ARG A 27 5.83 3.11 -1.62
N ALA A 28 5.20 2.14 -0.96
CA ALA A 28 5.33 1.96 0.48
C ALA A 28 6.77 1.63 0.89
N ILE A 29 7.44 0.74 0.14
CA ILE A 29 8.86 0.42 0.35
C ILE A 29 9.75 1.65 0.14
N GLN A 30 9.50 2.42 -0.91
CA GLN A 30 10.25 3.65 -1.18
C GLN A 30 10.10 4.69 -0.07
N LEU A 31 8.89 4.85 0.48
CA LEU A 31 8.63 5.72 1.61
C LEU A 31 9.32 5.23 2.88
N CYS A 32 9.34 3.91 3.12
CA CYS A 32 10.03 3.31 4.26
C CYS A 32 11.52 3.67 4.27
N TRP A 33 12.20 3.56 3.13
CA TRP A 33 13.61 3.93 3.00
C TRP A 33 13.85 5.44 3.10
N GLN A 34 12.93 6.28 2.60
CA GLN A 34 13.01 7.73 2.83
C GLN A 34 12.92 8.07 4.32
N ASP A 35 12.02 7.43 5.05
CA ASP A 35 11.83 7.65 6.47
C ASP A 35 13.05 7.16 7.28
N GLN A 36 13.60 6.00 6.92
CA GLN A 36 14.82 5.47 7.51
C GLN A 36 16.01 6.42 7.36
N ALA A 37 16.11 7.10 6.20
CA ALA A 37 17.19 8.03 5.89
C ALA A 37 17.07 9.39 6.61
N ARG A 38 15.99 9.64 7.37
CA ARG A 38 15.83 10.89 8.10
C ARG A 38 16.87 11.01 9.22
N LYS A 39 17.61 12.11 9.21
CA LYS A 39 18.63 12.45 10.22
C LYS A 39 18.08 12.64 11.64
N SER A 40 16.77 12.77 11.78
CA SER A 40 16.08 12.91 13.07
C SER A 40 15.81 11.57 13.75
N LEU A 41 16.05 10.42 13.09
CA LEU A 41 15.94 9.14 13.76
C LEU A 41 17.19 8.84 14.59
N GLU A 42 16.96 8.42 15.83
CA GLU A 42 17.97 7.76 16.65
C GLU A 42 18.52 6.53 15.91
N PRO A 43 19.84 6.26 15.97
CA PRO A 43 20.46 5.16 15.24
C PRO A 43 19.87 3.78 15.59
N SER A 44 19.38 3.61 16.82
CA SER A 44 18.65 2.41 17.25
C SER A 44 17.30 2.27 16.51
N ALA A 45 16.54 3.36 16.39
CA ALA A 45 15.29 3.40 15.65
C ALA A 45 15.52 3.21 14.14
N ALA A 46 16.58 3.81 13.58
CA ALA A 46 16.93 3.66 12.16
C ALA A 46 17.21 2.20 11.77
N ARG A 47 17.80 1.41 12.67
CA ARG A 47 18.02 -0.04 12.49
C ARG A 47 16.70 -0.82 12.52
N PHE A 48 15.80 -0.46 13.44
CA PHE A 48 14.49 -1.08 13.55
C PHE A 48 13.62 -0.82 12.32
N VAL A 49 13.65 0.43 11.82
CA VAL A 49 12.96 0.79 10.57
C VAL A 49 13.56 0.04 9.38
N ALA A 50 14.89 -0.06 9.28
CA ALA A 50 15.54 -0.83 8.22
C ALA A 50 15.08 -2.29 8.18
N ALA A 51 15.02 -2.98 9.34
CA ALA A 51 14.51 -4.35 9.42
C ALA A 51 13.04 -4.46 8.96
N THR A 52 12.24 -3.42 9.22
CA THR A 52 10.85 -3.36 8.74
C THR A 52 10.78 -3.15 7.22
N CYS A 53 11.63 -2.29 6.66
CA CYS A 53 11.71 -2.06 5.22
C CYS A 53 12.14 -3.33 4.48
N GLU A 54 13.15 -4.04 4.97
CA GLU A 54 13.60 -5.33 4.40
C GLU A 54 12.50 -6.40 4.42
N LYS A 55 11.68 -6.44 5.48
CA LYS A 55 10.52 -7.33 5.55
C LYS A 55 9.50 -7.00 4.46
N LEU A 56 9.21 -5.71 4.24
CA LEU A 56 8.30 -5.29 3.17
C LEU A 56 8.83 -5.65 1.78
N GLU A 57 10.14 -5.52 1.54
CA GLU A 57 10.75 -5.97 0.29
C GLU A 57 10.61 -7.49 0.09
N THR A 58 10.78 -8.25 1.18
CA THR A 58 10.62 -9.71 1.16
C THR A 58 9.17 -10.09 0.84
N GLU A 59 8.19 -9.42 1.44
CA GLU A 59 6.76 -9.63 1.15
C GLU A 59 6.42 -9.22 -0.29
N TYR A 60 7.00 -8.12 -0.79
CA TYR A 60 6.85 -7.70 -2.17
C TYR A 60 7.41 -8.73 -3.14
N MET A 61 8.60 -9.27 -2.87
CA MET A 61 9.19 -10.33 -3.68
C MET A 61 8.34 -11.61 -3.64
N GLN A 62 7.79 -11.99 -2.49
CA GLN A 62 6.91 -13.15 -2.38
C GLN A 62 5.59 -12.94 -3.15
N LYS A 63 5.03 -11.72 -3.12
CA LYS A 63 3.76 -11.39 -3.75
C LYS A 63 3.86 -11.19 -5.26
N HIS A 64 4.96 -10.58 -5.73
CA HIS A 64 5.12 -10.14 -7.13
C HIS A 64 6.22 -10.88 -7.90
N GLY A 65 7.02 -11.72 -7.24
CA GLY A 65 8.09 -12.52 -7.87
C GLY A 65 9.29 -11.70 -8.37
N ARG A 66 9.37 -10.41 -8.03
CA ARG A 66 10.46 -9.50 -8.43
C ARG A 66 10.82 -8.57 -7.27
N ARG A 67 12.04 -8.01 -7.30
CA ARG A 67 12.43 -6.97 -6.35
C ARG A 67 11.74 -5.64 -6.68
N PRO A 68 11.42 -4.81 -5.67
CA PRO A 68 10.80 -3.49 -5.83
C PRO A 68 11.71 -2.50 -6.57
#